data_AF-A0AAD6JUG2-F1
#
_entry.id   AF-A0AAD6JUG2-F1
#
_cell.length_a   1.000
_cell.length_b   1.000
_cell.length_c   1.000
_cell.angle_alpha   90.00
_cell.angle_beta   90.00
_cell.angle_gamma   90.00
#
_symmetry.space_group_name_H-M   'P 1'
#
loop_
_entity.id
_entity.type
_entity.pdbx_description
1 polymer ?
#
loop_
_entity_poly.entity_id
_entity_poly.type
_entity_poly.pdbx_seq_one_letter_code
_entity_poly.pdbx_strand_id
1 'polypeptide(L)'
;MIKEESYFNDTQRQASKDASVIAGVKVARIASCLDKKRGEKNILVFDRGGGTFDVSILTIDNGVFEVLTTNGDTHLGGEDFDRRIMGYFIKLIKKKHGKDVSKDNRALGKLRRECEHPKRA
;
A
#
# COMPACT_ATOMS: atom_id res chain seq x y z
N MET A 1 0.72 -6.30 -13.05
CA MET A 1 0.24 -7.20 -11.99
C MET A 1 -0.71 -6.39 -11.13
N ILE A 2 -2.02 -6.67 -11.17
CA ILE A 2 -2.96 -6.01 -10.25
C ILE A 2 -2.93 -6.82 -8.96
N LYS A 3 -2.54 -6.17 -7.86
CA LYS A 3 -2.53 -6.77 -6.53
C LYS A 3 -3.96 -6.65 -5.99
N GLU A 4 -4.56 -7.79 -5.65
CA GLU A 4 -5.87 -7.81 -4.98
C GLU A 4 -5.63 -7.72 -3.48
N GLU A 5 -6.16 -6.67 -2.85
CA GLU A 5 -6.06 -6.46 -1.40
C GLU A 5 -6.96 -7.47 -0.67
N SER A 6 -6.45 -8.05 0.41
CA SER A 6 -7.05 -9.24 1.05
C SER A 6 -8.43 -8.98 1.68
N TYR A 7 -8.74 -7.73 2.01
CA TYR A 7 -10.01 -7.29 2.61
C TYR A 7 -11.04 -6.75 1.59
N PHE A 8 -10.73 -6.73 0.30
CA PHE A 8 -11.71 -6.30 -0.70
C PHE A 8 -12.98 -7.15 -0.63
N ASN A 9 -14.13 -6.47 -0.60
CA ASN A 9 -15.43 -7.12 -0.81
C ASN A 9 -15.60 -7.54 -2.27
N ASP A 10 -16.62 -8.35 -2.56
CA ASP A 10 -16.80 -8.93 -3.90
C ASP A 10 -16.93 -7.86 -5.00
N THR A 11 -17.55 -6.72 -4.70
CA THR A 11 -17.65 -5.59 -5.61
C THR A 11 -16.29 -4.98 -5.94
N GLN A 12 -15.44 -4.77 -4.94
CA GLN A 12 -14.09 -4.22 -5.11
C GLN A 12 -13.17 -5.19 -5.85
N ARG A 13 -13.30 -6.51 -5.59
CA ARG A 13 -12.61 -7.56 -6.35
C ARG A 13 -13.02 -7.56 -7.81
N GLN A 14 -14.33 -7.47 -8.08
CA GLN A 14 -14.83 -7.43 -9.45
C GLN A 14 -14.34 -6.18 -10.20
N ALA A 15 -14.38 -5.01 -9.56
CA ALA A 15 -13.84 -3.78 -10.15
C ALA A 15 -12.33 -3.88 -10.49
N SER A 16 -11.55 -4.54 -9.62
CA SER A 16 -10.11 -4.75 -9.84
C SER A 16 -9.83 -5.73 -11.00
N LYS A 17 -10.68 -6.75 -11.16
CA LYS A 17 -10.65 -7.67 -12.31
C LYS A 17 -11.04 -6.97 -13.60
N ASP A 18 -12.11 -6.18 -13.58
CA ASP A 18 -12.57 -5.43 -14.75
C ASP A 18 -11.50 -4.43 -15.21
N ALA A 19 -10.84 -3.74 -14.27
CA ALA A 19 -9.69 -2.88 -14.55
C ALA A 19 -8.50 -3.66 -15.17
N SER A 20 -8.26 -4.89 -14.74
CA SER A 20 -7.21 -5.75 -15.32
C SER A 20 -7.51 -6.14 -16.77
N VAL A 21 -8.77 -6.44 -17.08
CA VAL A 21 -9.24 -6.78 -18.43
C VAL A 21 -9.12 -5.57 -19.36
N ILE A 22 -9.56 -4.40 -18.91
CA ILE A 22 -9.46 -3.14 -19.67
C ILE A 22 -8.00 -2.78 -19.94
N ALA A 23 -7.10 -3.01 -18.98
CA ALA A 23 -5.67 -2.71 -19.11
C ALA A 23 -4.89 -3.74 -19.95
N GLY A 24 -5.52 -4.83 -20.43
CA GLY A 24 -4.86 -5.88 -21.21
C GLY A 24 -3.82 -6.69 -20.42
N VAL A 25 -3.85 -6.63 -19.09
CA VAL A 25 -2.87 -7.29 -18.23
C VAL A 25 -3.44 -8.62 -17.74
N LYS A 26 -2.89 -9.73 -18.23
CA LYS A 26 -3.20 -11.08 -17.71
C LYS A 26 -2.73 -11.17 -16.26
N VAL A 27 -3.64 -11.51 -15.34
CA VAL A 27 -3.35 -11.64 -13.90
C VAL A 27 -2.42 -12.85 -13.69
N ALA A 28 -1.11 -12.61 -13.66
CA ALA A 28 -0.12 -13.65 -13.39
C ALA A 28 -0.01 -13.87 -11.87
N ARG A 29 -0.27 -15.11 -11.42
CA ARG A 29 -0.07 -15.54 -10.03
C ARG A 29 1.43 -15.70 -9.72
N ILE A 30 1.82 -15.26 -8.53
CA ILE A 30 3.19 -15.16 -8.02
C ILE A 30 3.75 -16.57 -7.79
N ALA A 31 4.65 -17.04 -8.66
CA ALA A 31 5.22 -18.39 -8.60
C ALA A 31 6.74 -18.43 -8.32
N SER A 32 7.37 -17.31 -7.97
CA SER A 32 8.85 -17.23 -7.89
C SER A 32 9.45 -17.37 -6.48
N CYS A 33 8.66 -17.51 -5.41
CA CYS A 33 9.18 -17.51 -4.03
C CYS A 33 9.29 -18.89 -3.37
N LEU A 34 8.97 -20.00 -4.06
CA LEU A 34 8.89 -21.31 -3.40
C LEU A 34 9.96 -22.29 -3.86
N ASP A 35 11.00 -22.40 -3.05
CA ASP A 35 11.83 -23.58 -3.02
C ASP A 35 10.99 -24.78 -2.54
N LYS A 36 10.67 -25.70 -3.47
CA LYS A 36 9.65 -26.76 -3.33
C LYS A 36 10.07 -27.93 -2.42
N LYS A 37 11.01 -27.75 -1.51
CA LYS A 37 11.53 -28.84 -0.68
C LYS A 37 11.57 -28.46 0.80
N ARG A 38 10.58 -28.98 1.54
CA ARG A 38 10.49 -29.27 3.00
C ARG A 38 9.29 -28.63 3.72
N GLY A 39 8.35 -29.48 4.13
CA GLY A 39 7.39 -29.29 5.24
C GLY A 39 6.30 -28.23 5.07
N GLU A 40 5.28 -28.32 5.92
CA GLU A 40 4.33 -27.23 6.15
C GLU A 40 5.10 -25.98 6.64
N LYS A 41 4.81 -24.83 6.03
CA LYS A 41 5.42 -23.55 6.40
C LYS A 41 4.36 -22.51 6.67
N ASN A 42 4.52 -21.78 7.78
CA ASN A 42 3.75 -20.58 8.07
C ASN A 42 4.46 -19.35 7.47
N ILE A 43 3.71 -18.51 6.77
CA ILE A 43 4.17 -17.29 6.13
C ILE A 43 3.34 -16.13 6.67
N LEU A 44 4.02 -15.07 7.09
CA LEU A 44 3.40 -13.77 7.34
C LEU A 44 3.64 -12.88 6.12
N VAL A 45 2.56 -12.44 5.50
CA VAL A 45 2.59 -11.41 4.44
C VAL A 45 2.27 -10.08 5.10
N PHE A 46 3.21 -9.15 4.99
CA PHE A 46 3.05 -7.77 5.40
C PHE A 46 2.94 -6.91 4.15
N ASP A 47 1.81 -6.24 3.97
CA ASP A 47 1.57 -5.32 2.86
C ASP A 47 1.33 -3.91 3.40
N ARG A 48 2.10 -2.94 2.90
CA ARG A 48 1.89 -1.54 3.24
C ARG A 48 1.86 -0.71 1.97
N GLY A 49 0.64 -0.40 1.54
CA GLY A 49 0.34 0.40 0.36
C GLY A 49 0.39 1.91 0.61
N GLY A 50 -0.12 2.65 -0.37
CA GLY A 50 -0.24 4.11 -0.30
C GLY A 50 -1.30 4.59 0.70
N GLY A 51 -2.44 3.90 0.78
CA GLY A 51 -3.55 4.28 1.68
C GLY A 51 -3.97 3.18 2.66
N THR A 52 -3.34 2.01 2.59
CA THR A 52 -3.85 0.78 3.20
C THR A 52 -2.70 -0.06 3.77
N PHE A 53 -3.01 -0.83 4.81
CA PHE A 53 -2.06 -1.65 5.54
C PHE A 53 -2.69 -3.01 5.86
N ASP A 54 -2.03 -4.10 5.47
CA ASP A 54 -2.51 -5.47 5.67
C ASP A 54 -1.46 -6.40 6.23
N VAL A 55 -1.95 -7.35 7.01
CA VAL A 55 -1.21 -8.51 7.47
C VAL A 55 -2.06 -9.75 7.24
N SER A 56 -1.49 -10.73 6.54
CA SER A 56 -2.09 -12.05 6.35
C SER A 56 -1.15 -13.14 6.84
N ILE A 57 -1.70 -14.16 7.49
CA ILE A 57 -0.97 -15.38 7.82
C ILE A 57 -1.45 -16.47 6.87
N LEU A 58 -0.49 -17.12 6.20
CA LEU A 58 -0.74 -18.19 5.26
C LEU A 58 0.04 -19.43 5.67
N THR A 59 -0.53 -20.60 5.39
CA THR A 59 0.18 -21.87 5.38
C THR A 59 0.49 -22.27 3.95
N ILE A 60 1.66 -22.89 3.76
CA ILE A 60 2.00 -23.60 2.54
C ILE A 60 2.30 -25.04 2.88
N ASP A 61 1.53 -25.94 2.29
CA ASP A 61 1.82 -27.36 2.31
C ASP A 61 1.75 -27.92 0.89
N ASN A 62 2.81 -28.61 0.45
CA ASN A 62 2.91 -29.23 -0.87
C ASN A 62 2.54 -28.32 -2.06
N GLY A 63 2.79 -27.01 -1.93
CA GLY A 63 2.48 -26.02 -2.97
C GLY A 63 1.04 -25.52 -2.98
N VAL A 64 0.19 -26.00 -2.06
CA VAL A 64 -1.13 -25.43 -1.76
C VAL A 64 -0.94 -24.29 -0.77
N PHE A 65 -1.55 -23.15 -1.07
CA PHE A 65 -1.58 -21.98 -0.18
C PHE A 65 -2.95 -21.87 0.46
N GLU A 66 -2.98 -21.74 1.78
CA GLU A 66 -4.21 -21.46 2.53
C GLU A 66 -4.02 -20.20 3.36
N VAL A 67 -5.03 -19.32 3.34
CA VAL A 67 -5.03 -18.10 4.16
C VAL A 67 -5.70 -18.46 5.47
N LEU A 68 -4.95 -18.43 6.57
CA LEU A 68 -5.48 -18.72 7.89
C LEU A 68 -6.25 -17.52 8.46
N THR A 69 -5.67 -16.34 8.34
CA THR A 69 -6.28 -15.10 8.83
C THR A 69 -5.71 -13.89 8.11
N THR A 70 -6.47 -12.81 8.13
CA THR A 70 -6.10 -11.49 7.60
C THR A 70 -6.64 -10.42 8.51
N ASN A 71 -5.84 -9.39 8.75
CA ASN A 71 -6.24 -8.17 9.45
C ASN A 71 -5.52 -6.97 8.82
N GLY A 72 -6.04 -5.76 9.02
CA GLY A 72 -5.50 -4.56 8.39
C GLY A 72 -6.27 -3.29 8.73
N ASP A 73 -5.80 -2.18 8.19
CA ASP A 73 -6.41 -0.86 8.26
C ASP A 73 -6.50 -0.27 6.84
N THR A 74 -7.73 -0.04 6.39
CA THR A 74 -8.05 0.46 5.05
C THR A 74 -7.83 1.97 4.89
N HIS A 75 -7.40 2.64 5.95
CA HIS A 75 -7.16 4.09 5.99
C HIS A 75 -5.78 4.44 6.58
N LEU A 76 -4.85 3.49 6.57
CA LEU A 76 -3.48 3.70 7.02
C LEU A 76 -2.50 3.30 5.93
N GLY A 77 -1.76 4.26 5.38
CA GLY A 77 -0.73 3.96 4.38
C GLY A 77 0.37 5.00 4.28
N GLY A 78 1.14 4.89 3.19
CA GLY A 78 2.20 5.84 2.85
C GLY A 78 1.76 7.31 2.85
N GLU A 79 0.54 7.62 2.45
CA GLU A 79 0.01 8.99 2.37
C GLU A 79 -0.15 9.64 3.76
N ASP A 80 -0.37 8.86 4.82
CA ASP A 80 -0.47 9.39 6.18
C ASP A 80 0.88 9.83 6.72
N PHE A 81 1.95 9.11 6.35
CA PHE A 81 3.32 9.55 6.61
C PHE A 81 3.61 10.86 5.89
N ASP A 82 3.26 10.97 4.61
CA ASP A 82 3.44 12.21 3.84
C ASP A 82 2.68 13.36 4.49
N ARG A 83 1.43 13.14 4.91
CA ARG A 83 0.60 14.14 5.58
C ARG A 83 1.20 14.61 6.90
N ARG A 84 1.76 13.70 7.70
CA ARG A 84 2.44 14.04 8.97
C ARG A 84 3.69 14.89 8.71
N ILE A 85 4.50 14.53 7.73
CA ILE A 85 5.72 15.28 7.34
C ILE A 85 5.34 16.66 6.80
N MET A 86 4.36 16.74 5.90
CA MET A 86 3.83 18.00 5.37
C MET A 86 3.33 18.89 6.52
N GLY A 87 2.56 18.35 7.46
CA GLY A 87 2.05 19.08 8.62
C GLY A 87 3.15 19.67 9.50
N TYR A 88 4.27 18.95 9.66
CA TYR A 88 5.46 19.46 10.33
C TYR A 88 6.07 20.66 9.59
N PHE A 89 6.28 20.55 8.27
CA PHE A 89 6.88 21.63 7.48
C PHE A 89 5.98 22.86 7.36
N ILE A 90 4.67 22.69 7.25
CA ILE A 90 3.71 23.82 7.24
C ILE A 90 3.84 24.63 8.53
N LYS A 91 3.89 23.95 9.69
CA LYS A 91 4.09 24.62 10.99
C LYS A 91 5.46 25.32 11.06
N LEU A 92 6.51 24.68 10.55
CA LEU A 92 7.86 25.24 10.53
C LEU A 92 7.95 26.50 9.66
N ILE A 93 7.35 26.49 8.46
CA ILE A 93 7.30 27.64 7.55
C ILE A 93 6.54 28.80 8.20
N LYS A 94 5.40 28.51 8.83
CA LYS A 94 4.62 29.51 9.56
C LYS A 94 5.42 30.14 10.70
N LYS A 95 6.17 29.34 11.46
CA LYS A 95 7.03 29.82 12.56
C LYS A 95 8.22 30.64 12.06
N LYS A 96 8.90 30.22 10.99
CA LYS A 96 10.15 30.84 10.51
C LYS A 96 9.91 32.05 9.60
N HIS A 97 8.83 32.04 8.83
CA HIS A 97 8.59 33.03 7.78
C HIS A 97 7.26 33.79 7.95
N GLY A 98 6.47 33.47 8.99
CA GLY A 98 5.17 34.12 9.23
C GLY A 98 4.11 33.83 8.16
N LYS A 99 4.38 32.92 7.22
CA LYS A 99 3.49 32.60 6.10
C LYS A 99 2.80 31.27 6.32
N ASP A 100 1.48 31.27 6.19
CA ASP A 100 0.67 30.06 6.22
C ASP A 100 0.45 29.55 4.79
N VAL A 101 1.13 28.47 4.44
CA VAL A 101 1.06 27.85 3.10
C VAL A 101 -0.08 26.84 2.96
N SER A 102 -0.86 26.59 4.02
CA SER A 102 -1.94 25.59 4.03
C SER A 102 -3.10 25.92 3.07
N LYS A 103 -3.19 27.16 2.60
CA LYS A 103 -4.22 27.62 1.65
C LYS A 103 -3.73 27.72 0.20
N ASP A 104 -2.44 27.48 -0.04
CA ASP A 104 -1.86 27.54 -1.38
C ASP A 104 -1.73 26.12 -1.97
N ASN A 105 -2.69 25.74 -2.81
CA ASN A 105 -2.72 24.43 -3.46
C ASN A 105 -1.46 24.14 -4.28
N ARG A 106 -0.83 25.16 -4.88
CA ARG A 106 0.39 24.98 -5.68
C ARG A 106 1.59 24.74 -4.77
N ALA A 107 1.70 25.48 -3.67
CA ALA A 107 2.75 25.26 -2.67
C ALA A 107 2.61 23.89 -1.99
N LEU A 108 1.38 23.49 -1.65
CA LEU A 108 1.09 22.17 -1.07
C LEU A 108 1.43 21.03 -2.03
N GLY A 109 1.13 21.16 -3.32
CA GLY A 109 1.49 20.16 -4.32
C GLY A 109 3.01 19.96 -4.43
N LYS A 110 3.79 21.05 -4.41
CA LYS A 110 5.25 20.97 -4.37
C LYS A 110 5.73 20.33 -3.07
N LEU A 111 5.23 20.78 -1.92
CA LEU A 111 5.62 20.24 -0.63
C LEU A 111 5.33 18.74 -0.52
N ARG A 112 4.18 18.28 -1.02
CA ARG A 112 3.83 16.85 -1.07
C ARG A 112 4.86 16.06 -1.87
N ARG A 113 5.23 16.53 -3.07
CA ARG A 113 6.21 15.87 -3.92
C ARG A 113 7.57 15.73 -3.23
N GLU A 114 8.03 16.79 -2.58
CA GLU A 114 9.30 16.80 -1.85
C GLU A 114 9.25 15.97 -0.56
N CYS A 115 8.08 15.83 0.08
CA CYS A 115 7.91 14.94 1.23
C CYS A 115 7.86 13.47 0.82
N GLU A 116 7.34 13.17 -0.36
CA GLU A 116 7.21 11.81 -0.87
C GLU A 116 8.51 11.28 -1.50
N HIS A 117 9.30 12.15 -2.13
CA HIS A 117 10.52 11.76 -2.85
C HIS A 117 11.54 10.96 -1.99
N PRO A 118 11.89 11.38 -0.76
CA PRO A 118 12.82 10.64 0.09
C PRO A 118 12.27 9.30 0.58
N LYS A 119 10.94 9.12 0.58
CA LYS A 119 10.29 7.86 0.98
C LYS A 119 10.42 6.77 -0.09
N ARG A 120 10.74 7.16 -1.33
CA ARG A 120 10.86 6.27 -2.49
C ARG A 120 12.31 5.99 -2.90
N ALA A 121 13.28 6.72 -2.34
CA ALA A 121 14.71 6.59 -2.57
C ALA A 121 15.33 5.62 -1.56
#